data_AF-A0A8X7U918-F1
#
_entry.id   AF-A0A8X7U918-F1
#
_cell.length_a   1.000
_cell.length_b   1.000
_cell.length_c   1.000
_cell.angle_alpha   90.00
_cell.angle_beta   90.00
_cell.angle_gamma   90.00
#
_symmetry.space_group_name_H-M   'P 1'
#
loop_
_entity.id
_entity.type
_entity.pdbx_description
1 polymer ?
#
loop_
_entity_poly.entity_id
_entity_poly.type
_entity_poly.pdbx_seq_one_letter_code
_entity_poly.pdbx_strand_id
1 'polypeptide(L)'
;MLEHFYECYSNLSGLIPCPVLGSITLLFIPNSRIRPIRLIGLCASLITFLYSPVPRIQFDSSTAKSQFVESLRWLPYENINFYLGIDGISLFFVILTTFLIPICISVGWSGMRSYGKEYITAFLIREFLMIAVFRMLDLLLFYVFPKAANPYVVRSGVSYIHWEKAFPLQALCSKPLRAVSPSSEVVPAKLSEEG
;
A
#
# COMPACT_ATOMS: atom_id res chain seq x y z
N MET A 1 13.51 22.99 17.81
CA MET A 1 12.65 21.85 17.42
C MET A 1 11.86 22.18 16.17
N LEU A 2 11.12 23.30 16.12
CA LEU A 2 10.42 23.78 14.90
C LEU A 2 11.36 24.10 13.71
N GLU A 3 12.58 24.61 13.96
CA GLU A 3 13.60 24.88 12.93
C GLU A 3 14.06 23.62 12.17
N HIS A 4 14.31 22.51 12.90
CA HIS A 4 14.70 21.23 12.30
C HIS A 4 13.57 20.60 11.47
N PHE A 5 12.32 20.90 11.83
CA PHE A 5 11.14 20.53 11.05
C PHE A 5 11.05 21.37 9.78
N TYR A 6 11.46 22.64 9.82
CA TYR A 6 11.44 23.56 8.68
C TYR A 6 12.44 23.17 7.58
N GLU A 7 13.64 22.72 7.94
CA GLU A 7 14.63 22.21 6.95
C GLU A 7 14.22 20.86 6.33
N CYS A 8 13.63 19.96 7.14
CA CYS A 8 13.16 18.66 6.64
C CYS A 8 11.92 18.81 5.73
N TYR A 9 11.14 19.88 5.94
CA TYR A 9 9.93 20.22 5.19
C TYR A 9 10.19 21.09 3.94
N SER A 10 11.21 21.98 3.99
CA SER A 10 11.67 22.78 2.83
C SER A 10 12.08 21.90 1.65
N ASN A 11 12.47 20.66 1.90
CA ASN A 11 12.66 19.66 0.87
C ASN A 11 11.30 19.03 0.55
N LEU A 12 10.86 19.14 -0.70
CA LEU A 12 9.61 18.57 -1.19
C LEU A 12 9.47 17.08 -0.80
N SER A 13 10.55 16.36 -0.53
CA SER A 13 10.52 14.93 -0.18
C SER A 13 10.11 14.57 1.27
N GLY A 14 9.95 15.49 2.23
CA GLY A 14 9.89 15.14 3.67
C GLY A 14 8.64 14.39 4.18
N LEU A 15 7.45 14.65 3.63
CA LEU A 15 6.18 14.05 4.10
C LEU A 15 5.97 12.61 3.59
N ILE A 16 6.53 12.32 2.42
CA ILE A 16 6.40 11.06 1.69
C ILE A 16 7.04 9.85 2.42
N PRO A 17 8.25 9.93 3.03
CA PRO A 17 8.88 8.77 3.66
C PRO A 17 8.27 8.36 5.00
N CYS A 18 7.56 9.24 5.72
CA CYS A 18 7.00 8.94 7.04
C CYS A 18 6.14 7.65 7.10
N PRO A 19 5.09 7.49 6.26
CA PRO A 19 4.28 6.27 6.26
C PRO A 19 5.07 5.04 5.76
N VAL A 20 6.03 5.24 4.85
CA VAL A 20 6.89 4.16 4.34
C VAL A 20 7.82 3.63 5.42
N LEU A 21 8.46 4.51 6.19
CA LEU A 21 9.28 4.14 7.34
C LEU A 21 8.46 3.41 8.40
N GLY A 22 7.22 3.84 8.66
CA GLY A 22 6.28 3.13 9.53
C GLY A 22 5.98 1.71 9.03
N SER A 23 5.72 1.55 7.74
CA SER A 23 5.49 0.25 7.09
C SER A 23 6.71 -0.67 7.15
N ILE A 24 7.90 -0.16 6.84
CA ILE A 24 9.17 -0.89 6.91
C ILE A 24 9.43 -1.37 8.35
N THR A 25 9.23 -0.51 9.33
CA THR A 25 9.39 -0.86 10.75
C THR A 25 8.45 -2.00 11.16
N LEU A 26 7.22 -2.03 10.62
CA LEU A 26 6.25 -3.09 10.85
C LEU A 26 6.67 -4.44 10.25
N LEU A 27 7.44 -4.46 9.17
CA LEU A 27 7.91 -5.70 8.54
C LEU A 27 8.87 -6.47 9.44
N PHE A 28 9.70 -5.77 10.21
CA PHE A 28 10.66 -6.37 11.15
C PHE A 28 10.00 -6.95 12.41
N ILE A 29 8.72 -6.66 12.66
CA ILE A 29 8.01 -7.13 13.85
C ILE A 29 7.33 -8.49 13.58
N PRO A 30 7.52 -9.49 14.48
CA PRO A 30 6.89 -10.79 14.34
C PRO A 30 5.37 -10.71 14.56
N ASN A 31 4.60 -11.49 13.79
CA ASN A 31 3.13 -11.47 13.77
C ASN A 31 2.48 -12.00 15.08
N SER A 32 3.29 -12.49 16.03
CA SER A 32 2.83 -13.06 17.30
C SER A 32 2.15 -12.03 18.23
N ARG A 33 2.49 -10.74 18.13
CA ARG A 33 1.94 -9.68 19.00
C ARG A 33 1.17 -8.64 18.20
N ILE A 34 -0.14 -8.81 18.10
CA ILE A 34 -1.01 -7.93 17.33
C ILE A 34 -1.26 -6.55 17.97
N ARG A 35 -1.09 -6.43 19.30
CA ARG A 35 -1.26 -5.15 20.02
C ARG A 35 -0.19 -4.10 19.68
N PRO A 36 1.13 -4.40 19.76
CA PRO A 36 2.16 -3.42 19.41
C PRO A 36 2.14 -3.04 17.94
N ILE A 37 1.85 -3.98 17.03
CA ILE A 37 1.72 -3.70 15.58
C ILE A 37 0.67 -2.62 15.33
N ARG A 38 -0.49 -2.71 16.00
CA ARG A 38 -1.56 -1.71 15.92
C ARG A 38 -1.13 -0.36 16.48
N LEU A 39 -0.51 -0.36 17.66
CA LEU A 39 -0.08 0.88 18.30
C LEU A 39 0.96 1.62 17.44
N ILE A 40 1.94 0.89 16.89
CA ILE A 40 2.98 1.47 16.04
C ILE A 40 2.38 2.03 14.75
N GLY A 41 1.49 1.28 14.08
CA GLY A 41 0.83 1.76 12.88
C GLY A 41 -0.04 2.99 13.14
N LEU A 42 -0.78 3.00 14.25
CA LEU A 42 -1.59 4.15 14.66
C LEU A 42 -0.70 5.35 14.96
N CYS A 43 0.36 5.19 15.76
CA CYS A 43 1.34 6.24 16.02
C CYS A 43 1.96 6.79 14.74
N ALA A 44 2.37 5.93 13.80
CA ALA A 44 2.92 6.36 12.52
C ALA A 44 1.92 7.20 11.71
N SER A 45 0.67 6.74 11.59
CA SER A 45 -0.40 7.49 10.90
C SER A 45 -0.84 8.77 11.63
N LEU A 46 -0.69 8.81 12.95
CA LEU A 46 -0.99 10.00 13.74
C LEU A 46 0.11 11.05 13.52
N ILE A 47 1.37 10.63 13.50
CA ILE A 47 2.51 11.49 13.18
C ILE A 47 2.33 12.07 11.78
N THR A 48 2.03 11.27 10.75
CA THR A 48 1.79 11.81 9.40
C THR A 48 0.64 12.80 9.35
N PHE A 49 -0.46 12.54 10.07
CA PHE A 49 -1.59 13.47 10.19
C PHE A 49 -1.20 14.79 10.86
N LEU A 50 -0.40 14.77 11.94
CA LEU A 50 0.03 16.02 12.60
C LEU A 50 0.93 16.87 11.70
N TYR A 51 1.67 16.25 10.78
CA TYR A 51 2.58 16.95 9.87
C TYR A 51 1.88 17.44 8.58
N SER A 52 0.79 16.81 8.17
CA SER A 52 0.09 17.16 6.92
C SER A 52 -0.52 18.57 6.83
N PRO A 53 -0.97 19.25 7.92
CA PRO A 53 -1.51 20.60 7.81
C PRO A 53 -0.44 21.71 7.75
N VAL A 54 0.81 21.42 8.09
CA VAL A 54 1.94 22.39 8.05
C VAL A 54 2.07 23.09 6.68
N PRO A 55 2.03 22.38 5.53
CA PRO A 55 2.01 22.99 4.20
C PRO A 55 1.00 24.11 3.99
N ARG A 56 -0.18 23.97 4.59
CA ARG A 56 -1.29 24.91 4.40
C ARG A 56 -0.97 26.28 4.97
N ILE A 57 -0.14 26.34 6.01
CA ILE A 57 0.22 27.59 6.70
C ILE A 57 1.19 28.42 5.87
N GLN A 58 2.00 27.77 5.02
CA GLN A 58 2.99 28.43 4.16
C GLN A 58 2.46 28.73 2.75
N PHE A 59 1.27 28.22 2.41
CA PHE A 59 0.69 28.36 1.08
C PHE A 59 0.10 29.76 0.90
N ASP A 60 0.57 30.49 -0.11
CA ASP A 60 0.01 31.79 -0.45
C ASP A 60 -1.20 31.61 -1.38
N SER A 61 -2.41 31.81 -0.84
CA SER A 61 -3.67 31.69 -1.58
C SER A 61 -3.92 32.81 -2.59
N SER A 62 -3.05 33.83 -2.67
CA SER A 62 -3.18 34.95 -3.60
C SER A 62 -2.84 34.59 -5.05
N THR A 63 -2.15 33.46 -5.28
CA THR A 63 -1.63 33.08 -6.59
C THR A 63 -2.20 31.73 -7.03
N ALA A 64 -2.84 31.67 -8.20
CA ALA A 64 -3.42 30.44 -8.78
C ALA A 64 -2.39 29.49 -9.42
N LYS A 65 -1.09 29.75 -9.24
CA LYS A 65 -0.01 28.91 -9.77
C LYS A 65 0.32 27.82 -8.77
N SER A 66 0.57 26.62 -9.25
CA SER A 66 1.11 25.53 -8.41
C SER A 66 2.40 26.00 -7.74
N GLN A 67 2.43 25.94 -6.42
CA GLN A 67 3.58 26.31 -5.61
C GLN A 67 4.41 25.05 -5.32
N PHE A 68 5.69 25.25 -4.97
CA PHE A 68 6.61 24.13 -4.69
C PHE A 68 6.79 23.17 -5.88
N VAL A 69 7.08 23.72 -7.06
CA VAL A 69 7.26 22.93 -8.28
C VAL A 69 8.69 22.42 -8.38
N GLU A 70 8.87 21.10 -8.26
CA GLU A 70 10.13 20.42 -8.60
C GLU A 70 9.92 19.56 -9.84
N SER A 71 10.81 19.72 -10.82
CA SER A 71 10.85 18.87 -12.01
C SER A 71 11.93 17.81 -11.86
N LEU A 72 11.54 16.56 -11.66
CA LEU A 72 12.44 15.40 -11.69
C LEU A 72 12.48 14.83 -13.12
N ARG A 73 13.65 14.91 -13.78
CA ARG A 73 13.88 14.22 -15.06
C ARG A 73 13.97 12.72 -14.80
N TRP A 74 12.96 11.95 -15.18
CA TRP A 74 13.00 10.49 -15.06
C TRP A 74 13.62 9.85 -16.31
N LEU A 75 13.20 10.23 -17.52
CA LEU A 75 13.80 9.76 -18.78
C LEU A 75 14.41 10.93 -19.55
N PRO A 76 15.74 11.05 -19.64
CA PRO A 76 16.39 12.15 -20.36
C PRO A 76 16.17 12.10 -21.88
N TYR A 77 15.77 10.95 -22.42
CA TYR A 77 15.60 10.73 -23.87
C TYR A 77 14.20 11.11 -24.39
N GLU A 78 13.17 11.02 -23.54
CA GLU A 78 11.75 11.20 -23.91
C GLU A 78 11.16 12.53 -23.39
N ASN A 79 11.98 13.38 -22.74
CA ASN A 79 11.53 14.64 -22.12
C ASN A 79 10.35 14.47 -21.14
N ILE A 80 10.23 13.28 -20.53
CA ILE A 80 9.23 12.98 -19.51
C ILE A 80 9.76 13.51 -18.18
N ASN A 81 9.26 14.69 -17.81
CA ASN A 81 9.57 15.36 -16.55
C ASN A 81 8.44 15.09 -15.55
N PHE A 82 8.80 14.59 -14.37
CA PHE A 82 7.89 14.46 -13.25
C PHE A 82 7.75 15.81 -12.60
N TYR A 83 6.59 16.43 -12.79
CA TYR A 83 6.23 17.67 -12.11
C TYR A 83 5.59 17.32 -10.78
N LEU A 84 6.33 17.52 -9.70
CA LEU A 84 5.74 17.60 -8.38
C LEU A 84 5.29 19.04 -8.19
N GLY A 85 4.05 19.24 -7.78
CA GLY A 85 3.49 20.55 -7.53
C GLY A 85 2.37 20.46 -6.51
N ILE A 86 2.21 21.52 -5.73
CA ILE A 86 1.17 21.60 -4.71
C ILE A 86 0.18 22.68 -5.12
N ASP A 87 -1.10 22.32 -5.09
CA ASP A 87 -2.23 23.22 -5.34
C ASP A 87 -3.15 23.27 -4.11
N GLY A 88 -3.93 24.34 -3.97
CA GLY A 88 -4.81 24.56 -2.81
C GLY A 88 -5.83 23.45 -2.60
N ILE A 89 -6.37 22.87 -3.68
CA ILE A 89 -7.31 21.74 -3.61
C ILE A 89 -6.58 20.46 -3.19
N SER A 90 -5.41 20.22 -3.77
CA SER A 90 -4.57 19.05 -3.45
C SER A 90 -4.23 18.99 -1.95
N LEU A 91 -3.87 20.14 -1.35
CA LEU A 91 -3.61 20.23 0.09
C LEU A 91 -4.81 19.78 0.94
N PHE A 92 -6.02 20.16 0.55
CA PHE A 92 -7.23 19.74 1.27
C PHE A 92 -7.42 18.22 1.23
N PHE A 93 -7.18 17.61 0.07
CA PHE A 93 -7.26 16.15 -0.09
C PHE A 93 -6.15 15.40 0.67
N VAL A 94 -4.94 15.95 0.76
CA VAL A 94 -3.85 15.36 1.57
C VAL A 94 -4.20 15.37 3.06
N ILE A 95 -4.74 16.48 3.57
CA ILE A 95 -5.18 16.57 4.97
C ILE A 95 -6.34 15.60 5.23
N LEU A 96 -7.31 15.54 4.32
CA LEU A 96 -8.45 14.62 4.41
C LEU A 96 -7.99 13.16 4.44
N THR A 97 -7.10 12.76 3.54
CA THR A 97 -6.61 11.37 3.47
C THR A 97 -5.79 10.98 4.70
N THR A 98 -4.86 11.83 5.15
CA THR A 98 -4.10 11.58 6.40
C THR A 98 -4.99 11.57 7.64
N PHE A 99 -6.13 12.25 7.63
CA PHE A 99 -7.14 12.15 8.70
C PHE A 99 -7.94 10.84 8.66
N LEU A 100 -8.26 10.33 7.48
CA LEU A 100 -9.05 9.11 7.29
C LEU A 100 -8.30 7.84 7.73
N ILE A 101 -6.99 7.75 7.50
CA ILE A 101 -6.18 6.56 7.82
C ILE A 101 -6.20 6.18 9.31
N PRO A 102 -5.90 7.08 10.28
CA PRO A 102 -5.94 6.72 11.70
C PRO A 102 -7.36 6.35 12.16
N ILE A 103 -8.40 6.93 11.56
CA ILE A 103 -9.81 6.56 11.82
C ILE A 103 -10.07 5.12 11.32
N CYS A 104 -9.66 4.79 10.10
CA CYS A 104 -9.81 3.44 9.56
C CYS A 104 -9.09 2.39 10.43
N ILE A 105 -7.87 2.68 10.88
CA ILE A 105 -7.12 1.81 11.78
C ILE A 105 -7.85 1.64 13.12
N SER A 106 -8.43 2.72 13.65
CA SER A 106 -9.17 2.71 14.93
C SER A 106 -10.45 1.86 14.85
N VAL A 107 -11.21 1.95 13.74
CA VAL A 107 -12.42 1.14 13.53
C VAL A 107 -12.09 -0.35 13.36
N GLY A 108 -10.94 -0.66 12.73
CA GLY A 108 -10.49 -2.04 12.51
C GLY A 108 -10.17 -2.84 13.78
N TRP A 109 -10.14 -2.20 14.96
CA TRP A 109 -9.67 -2.81 16.22
C TRP A 109 -10.44 -4.07 16.63
N SER A 110 -11.75 -4.13 16.36
CA SER A 110 -12.63 -5.23 16.78
C SER A 110 -12.67 -6.40 15.78
N GLY A 111 -12.33 -6.17 14.50
CA GLY A 111 -12.50 -7.15 13.42
C GLY A 111 -11.26 -8.00 13.08
N MET A 112 -10.10 -7.69 13.62
CA MET A 112 -8.81 -8.29 13.22
C MET A 112 -8.44 -9.53 14.04
N ARG A 113 -8.98 -10.71 13.71
CA ARG A 113 -8.57 -11.97 14.37
C ARG A 113 -7.44 -12.72 13.68
N SER A 114 -7.26 -12.59 12.36
CA SER A 114 -6.30 -13.44 11.62
C SER A 114 -5.20 -12.71 10.85
N TYR A 115 -5.39 -11.45 10.42
CA TYR A 115 -4.48 -10.76 9.48
C TYR A 115 -4.18 -9.30 9.85
N GLY A 116 -3.99 -8.99 11.14
CA GLY A 116 -3.83 -7.59 11.55
C GLY A 116 -2.53 -6.93 11.06
N LYS A 117 -1.42 -7.67 10.87
CA LYS A 117 -0.17 -7.09 10.34
C LYS A 117 -0.30 -6.65 8.89
N GLU A 118 -0.83 -7.52 8.04
CA GLU A 118 -1.04 -7.25 6.62
C GLU A 118 -1.99 -6.07 6.40
N TYR A 119 -3.04 -5.98 7.22
CA TYR A 119 -3.98 -4.87 7.17
C TYR A 119 -3.28 -3.54 7.51
N ILE A 120 -2.59 -3.43 8.64
CA ILE A 120 -1.98 -2.15 9.07
C ILE A 120 -0.91 -1.71 8.05
N THR A 121 -0.12 -2.65 7.55
CA THR A 121 0.88 -2.41 6.49
C THR A 121 0.21 -1.89 5.21
N ALA A 122 -0.92 -2.49 4.81
CA ALA A 122 -1.65 -2.06 3.62
C ALA A 122 -2.23 -0.64 3.76
N PHE A 123 -2.69 -0.26 4.94
CA PHE A 123 -3.17 1.10 5.22
C PHE A 123 -2.05 2.13 5.16
N LEU A 124 -0.88 1.85 5.74
CA LEU A 124 0.31 2.72 5.67
C LEU A 124 0.80 2.91 4.22
N ILE A 125 0.84 1.83 3.43
CA ILE A 125 1.22 1.92 2.00
C ILE A 125 0.19 2.74 1.21
N ARG A 126 -1.10 2.57 1.49
CA ARG A 126 -2.16 3.33 0.85
C ARG A 126 -2.10 4.83 1.19
N GLU A 127 -1.77 5.15 2.44
CA GLU A 127 -1.54 6.53 2.87
C GLU A 127 -0.44 7.19 2.03
N PHE A 128 0.71 6.52 1.89
CA PHE A 128 1.82 6.97 1.04
C PHE A 128 1.39 7.22 -0.41
N LEU A 129 0.70 6.25 -1.02
CA LEU A 129 0.30 6.34 -2.42
C LEU A 129 -0.66 7.50 -2.67
N MET A 130 -1.60 7.76 -1.75
CA MET A 130 -2.52 8.88 -1.87
C MET A 130 -1.83 10.23 -1.70
N ILE A 131 -0.90 10.35 -0.75
CA ILE A 131 -0.07 11.56 -0.60
C ILE A 131 0.74 11.81 -1.89
N ALA A 132 1.30 10.76 -2.49
CA ALA A 132 2.04 10.87 -3.74
C ALA A 132 1.15 11.35 -4.90
N VAL A 133 -0.07 10.81 -5.04
CA VAL A 133 -1.02 11.22 -6.09
C VAL A 133 -1.31 12.70 -6.04
N PHE A 134 -1.66 13.24 -4.87
CA PHE A 134 -2.07 14.63 -4.77
C PHE A 134 -0.90 15.60 -5.00
N ARG A 135 0.34 15.16 -4.82
CA ARG A 135 1.53 15.98 -5.05
C ARG A 135 2.08 15.90 -6.47
N MET A 136 1.65 14.90 -7.23
CA MET A 136 2.04 14.75 -8.62
C MET A 136 1.03 15.47 -9.50
N LEU A 137 1.49 16.38 -10.35
CA LEU A 137 0.63 17.12 -11.28
C LEU A 137 0.38 16.37 -12.60
N ASP A 138 0.84 15.11 -12.70
CA ASP A 138 0.83 14.31 -13.92
C ASP A 138 -0.43 13.40 -14.00
N LEU A 139 -1.13 13.46 -15.13
CA LEU A 139 -2.32 12.66 -15.43
C LEU A 139 -2.04 11.14 -15.46
N LEU A 140 -0.84 10.73 -15.86
CA LEU A 140 -0.45 9.31 -15.89
C LEU A 140 -0.38 8.73 -14.48
N LEU A 141 0.22 9.47 -13.56
CA LEU A 141 0.36 9.06 -12.16
C LEU A 141 -0.99 9.04 -11.44
N PHE A 142 -1.87 9.98 -11.78
CA PHE A 142 -3.25 9.99 -11.30
C PHE A 142 -4.02 8.71 -11.68
N TYR A 143 -3.72 8.10 -12.83
CA TYR A 143 -4.34 6.82 -13.23
C TYR A 143 -3.72 5.60 -12.52
N VAL A 144 -2.39 5.56 -12.40
CA VAL A 144 -1.66 4.37 -11.92
C VAL A 144 -1.77 4.19 -10.40
N PHE A 145 -1.59 5.26 -9.63
CA PHE A 145 -1.48 5.14 -8.17
C PHE A 145 -2.77 4.73 -7.46
N PRO A 146 -3.99 5.22 -7.82
CA PRO A 146 -5.23 4.71 -7.22
C PRO A 146 -5.45 3.22 -7.52
N LYS A 147 -5.04 2.75 -8.71
CA LYS A 147 -5.03 1.33 -9.06
C LYS A 147 -4.09 0.55 -8.15
N ALA A 148 -2.88 1.08 -7.91
CA ALA A 148 -1.89 0.48 -7.00
C ALA A 148 -2.36 0.51 -5.53
N ALA A 149 -3.06 1.55 -5.12
CA ALA A 149 -3.55 1.74 -3.75
C ALA A 149 -4.75 0.84 -3.42
N ASN A 150 -5.37 0.19 -4.41
CA ASN A 150 -6.48 -0.74 -4.21
C ASN A 150 -6.12 -1.81 -3.15
N PRO A 151 -6.96 -2.09 -2.12
CA PRO A 151 -6.54 -2.91 -0.99
C PRO A 151 -6.21 -4.34 -1.43
N TYR A 152 -6.85 -4.83 -2.50
CA TYR A 152 -6.57 -6.14 -3.08
C TYR A 152 -5.16 -6.23 -3.65
N VAL A 153 -4.69 -5.18 -4.34
CA VAL A 153 -3.34 -5.13 -4.93
C VAL A 153 -2.28 -5.05 -3.84
N VAL A 154 -2.48 -4.15 -2.88
CA VAL A 154 -1.55 -3.98 -1.76
C VAL A 154 -1.48 -5.24 -0.91
N ARG A 155 -2.62 -5.87 -0.59
CA ARG A 155 -2.67 -7.14 0.15
C ARG A 155 -1.97 -8.26 -0.60
N SER A 156 -2.18 -8.36 -1.91
CA SER A 156 -1.49 -9.34 -2.76
C SER A 156 0.02 -9.17 -2.65
N GLY A 157 0.54 -7.94 -2.84
CA GLY A 157 1.97 -7.62 -2.69
C GLY A 157 2.54 -7.93 -1.30
N VAL A 158 1.85 -7.55 -0.23
CA VAL A 158 2.28 -7.83 1.15
C VAL A 158 2.25 -9.34 1.44
N SER A 159 1.27 -10.07 0.89
CA SER A 159 1.22 -11.52 1.01
C SER A 159 2.37 -12.18 0.24
N TYR A 160 2.72 -11.71 -0.96
CA TYR A 160 3.87 -12.22 -1.72
C TYR A 160 5.18 -12.18 -0.93
N ILE A 161 5.43 -11.10 -0.16
CA ILE A 161 6.60 -10.96 0.73
C ILE A 161 6.62 -12.04 1.83
N HIS A 162 5.45 -12.55 2.24
CA HIS A 162 5.33 -13.67 3.18
C HIS A 162 5.42 -15.04 2.48
N TRP A 163 4.91 -15.15 1.25
CA TRP A 163 4.95 -16.37 0.44
C TRP A 163 6.36 -16.78 0.01
N GLU A 164 7.31 -15.85 -0.08
CA GLU A 164 8.73 -16.17 -0.34
C GLU A 164 9.34 -17.03 0.78
N LYS A 165 8.81 -16.93 2.02
CA LYS A 165 9.24 -17.79 3.14
C LYS A 165 8.43 -19.07 3.29
N ALA A 166 7.28 -19.17 2.64
CA ALA A 166 6.33 -20.28 2.79
C ALA A 166 6.38 -21.30 1.64
N PHE A 167 7.14 -21.01 0.57
CA PHE A 167 7.26 -21.91 -0.56
C PHE A 167 8.63 -22.61 -0.56
N PRO A 168 8.79 -23.77 0.10
CA PRO A 168 9.87 -24.68 -0.23
C PRO A 168 9.59 -25.23 -1.64
N LEU A 169 10.04 -24.49 -2.66
CA LEU A 169 10.12 -24.89 -4.07
C LEU A 169 11.18 -26.00 -4.27
N GLN A 170 11.21 -27.01 -3.39
CA GLN A 170 12.04 -28.21 -3.50
C GLN A 170 11.27 -29.52 -3.27
N ALA A 171 10.00 -29.49 -2.82
CA ALA A 171 9.29 -30.73 -2.47
C ALA A 171 8.29 -31.26 -3.53
N LEU A 172 8.00 -30.50 -4.59
CA LEU A 172 7.03 -30.92 -5.62
C LEU A 172 7.65 -31.44 -6.92
N CYS A 173 8.98 -31.35 -7.09
CA CYS A 173 9.70 -31.87 -8.26
C CYS A 173 10.28 -33.30 -8.04
N SER A 174 9.65 -34.12 -7.18
CA SER A 174 10.15 -35.48 -6.91
C SER A 174 9.06 -36.54 -6.79
N LYS A 175 7.78 -36.23 -7.04
CA LYS A 175 6.78 -37.28 -7.18
C LYS A 175 6.78 -37.79 -8.63
N PRO A 176 7.33 -38.97 -8.93
CA PRO A 176 7.20 -39.56 -10.25
C PRO A 176 5.72 -39.77 -10.56
N LEU A 177 5.32 -39.31 -11.74
CA LEU A 177 4.00 -39.52 -12.33
C LEU A 177 3.67 -41.02 -12.28
N ARG A 178 2.78 -41.41 -11.37
CA ARG A 178 2.23 -42.77 -11.35
C ARG A 178 1.29 -42.86 -12.54
N ALA A 179 1.69 -43.63 -13.54
CA ALA A 179 0.93 -43.91 -14.75
C ALA A 179 -0.50 -44.34 -14.39
N VAL A 180 -1.48 -43.64 -14.94
CA VAL A 180 -2.88 -44.05 -14.92
C VAL A 180 -3.03 -45.17 -15.95
N SER A 181 -3.21 -46.40 -15.48
CA SER A 181 -3.63 -47.52 -16.34
C SER A 181 -5.10 -47.35 -16.72
N PRO A 182 -5.50 -47.59 -17.98
CA PRO A 182 -6.90 -47.55 -18.37
C PRO A 182 -7.58 -48.85 -17.94
N SER A 183 -8.27 -48.85 -16.80
CA SER A 183 -9.18 -49.94 -16.44
C SER A 183 -10.51 -49.72 -17.16
N SER A 184 -10.66 -50.44 -18.26
CA SER A 184 -11.92 -50.73 -18.95
C SER A 184 -12.90 -51.40 -17.98
N GLU A 185 -13.95 -50.69 -17.58
CA GLU A 185 -15.09 -51.30 -16.90
C GLU A 185 -16.17 -51.62 -17.94
N VAL A 186 -16.15 -52.89 -18.35
CA VAL A 186 -17.12 -53.54 -19.23
C VAL A 186 -18.44 -53.67 -18.47
N VAL A 187 -19.48 -53.01 -18.94
CA VAL A 187 -20.87 -53.19 -18.50
C VAL A 187 -21.40 -54.51 -19.08
N PRO A 188 -21.84 -55.51 -18.29
CA PRO A 188 -22.58 -56.63 -18.85
C PRO A 188 -24.08 -56.33 -18.84
N ALA A 189 -24.67 -56.35 -20.03
CA ALA A 189 -26.09 -56.57 -20.21
C ALA A 189 -26.48 -57.97 -19.69
N LYS A 190 -27.57 -58.06 -18.93
CA LYS A 190 -28.29 -59.32 -18.74
C LYS A 190 -29.79 -59.09 -18.88
N LEU A 191 -30.30 -59.53 -20.03
CA LEU A 191 -31.68 -59.85 -20.37
C LEU A 191 -32.12 -61.17 -19.70
N SER A 192 -33.45 -61.39 -19.74
CA SER A 192 -34.22 -62.60 -19.36
C SER A 192 -34.38 -62.89 -17.87
N GLU A 193 -35.49 -63.44 -17.39
CA GLU A 193 -36.89 -63.64 -17.81
C GLU A 193 -37.51 -64.50 -16.67
N GLU A 194 -38.85 -64.57 -16.62
CA GLU A 194 -39.67 -65.60 -15.93
C GLU A 194 -39.80 -65.56 -14.39
N GLY A 195 -41.06 -65.50 -13.93
CA GLY A 195 -41.49 -65.72 -12.55
C GLY A 195 -42.77 -64.97 -12.17
#